data_AF-A0A6B3CTE8-F1
#
_entry.id   AF-A0A6B3CTE8-F1
#
_cell.length_a   1.000
_cell.length_b   1.000
_cell.length_c   1.000
_cell.angle_alpha   90.00
_cell.angle_beta   90.00
_cell.angle_gamma   90.00
#
_symmetry.space_group_name_H-M   'P 1'
#
loop_
_entity.id
_entity.type
_entity.pdbx_description
1 polymer ?
#
loop_
_entity_poly.entity_id
_entity_poly.type
_entity_poly.pdbx_seq_one_letter_code
_entity_poly.pdbx_strand_id
1 'polypeptide(L)'
;MPQQPTAQVTAAEISRIAGVTRATVSNWRRRHDDFPEPSSGTESSPLYDLEAVRAWLAARGHASAASPAEELRTMLRLHGRAGSGAAGDSAELLLLVLAAARRSPAELAATAGLSDADLASEAERDRTTVAKAVPGTGDGAVRFTAKDAPVLRALYACVRESGGQATLG
;
A
#
# COMPACT_ATOMS: atom_id res chain seq x y z
N MET A 1 -3.37 -8.70 -27.69
CA MET A 1 -2.87 -8.61 -26.30
C MET A 1 -3.05 -7.18 -25.85
N PRO A 2 -3.99 -6.85 -24.93
CA PRO A 2 -4.11 -5.48 -24.44
C PRO A 2 -2.91 -5.18 -23.53
N GLN A 3 -2.16 -4.16 -23.89
CA GLN A 3 -1.02 -3.66 -23.12
C GLN A 3 -1.59 -2.86 -21.94
N GLN A 4 -1.52 -3.41 -20.73
CA GLN A 4 -1.89 -2.64 -19.54
C GLN A 4 -0.97 -1.40 -19.47
N PRO A 5 -1.47 -0.23 -19.02
CA PRO A 5 -0.65 0.94 -18.87
C PRO A 5 0.42 0.66 -17.80
N THR A 6 1.66 0.42 -18.23
CA THR A 6 2.78 0.27 -17.32
C THR A 6 3.00 1.60 -16.63
N ALA A 7 2.69 1.65 -15.34
CA ALA A 7 2.91 2.83 -14.53
C ALA A 7 4.40 3.17 -14.57
N GLN A 8 4.72 4.37 -15.06
CA GLN A 8 6.10 4.83 -15.12
C GLN A 8 6.47 5.55 -13.83
N VAL A 9 7.65 5.26 -13.30
CA VAL A 9 8.17 5.85 -12.05
C VAL A 9 9.54 6.46 -12.24
N THR A 10 9.77 7.58 -11.60
CA THR A 10 11.06 8.27 -11.54
C THR A 10 11.98 7.63 -10.51
N ALA A 11 13.29 7.86 -10.61
CA ALA A 11 14.26 7.44 -9.59
C ALA A 11 13.90 7.93 -8.16
N ALA A 12 13.25 9.10 -8.06
CA ALA A 12 12.75 9.62 -6.80
C ALA A 12 11.62 8.76 -6.22
N GLU A 13 10.70 8.28 -7.06
CA GLU A 13 9.63 7.37 -6.66
C GLU A 13 10.17 5.99 -6.33
N ILE A 14 11.15 5.49 -7.09
CA ILE A 14 11.87 4.24 -6.77
C ILE A 14 12.49 4.32 -5.38
N SER A 15 13.15 5.42 -5.04
CA SER A 15 13.74 5.60 -3.71
C SER A 15 12.70 5.52 -2.59
N ARG A 16 11.49 6.06 -2.84
CA ARG A 16 10.38 6.01 -1.88
C ARG A 16 9.78 4.62 -1.77
N ILE A 17 9.57 3.93 -2.89
CA ILE A 17 9.06 2.55 -2.94
C ILE A 17 10.02 1.61 -2.22
N ALA A 18 11.33 1.78 -2.44
CA ALA A 18 12.34 0.94 -1.83
C ALA A 18 12.72 1.36 -0.41
N GLY A 19 12.20 2.48 0.12
CA GLY A 19 12.56 3.00 1.44
C GLY A 19 14.04 3.40 1.59
N VAL A 20 14.68 3.79 0.48
CA VAL A 20 16.10 4.16 0.44
C VAL A 20 16.30 5.61 0.01
N THR A 21 17.53 6.10 0.13
CA THR A 21 17.87 7.43 -0.39
C THR A 21 17.97 7.41 -1.93
N ARG A 22 17.77 8.58 -2.57
CA ARG A 22 18.05 8.75 -4.02
C ARG A 22 19.50 8.41 -4.39
N ALA A 23 20.45 8.63 -3.48
CA ALA A 23 21.85 8.28 -3.67
C ALA A 23 22.04 6.76 -3.78
N THR A 24 21.27 5.97 -3.02
CA THR A 24 21.25 4.51 -3.11
C THR A 24 20.77 4.05 -4.48
N VAL A 25 19.68 4.64 -4.99
CA VAL A 25 19.16 4.34 -6.34
C VAL A 25 20.17 4.70 -7.43
N SER A 26 20.83 5.86 -7.30
CA SER A 26 21.91 6.25 -8.21
C SER A 26 23.09 5.27 -8.17
N ASN A 27 23.41 4.72 -7.00
CA ASN A 27 24.43 3.70 -6.84
C ASN A 27 24.04 2.38 -7.50
N TRP A 28 22.78 1.96 -7.40
CA TRP A 28 22.27 0.76 -8.05
C TRP A 28 22.41 0.84 -9.57
N ARG A 29 21.98 1.95 -10.19
CA ARG A 29 22.11 2.17 -11.64
C ARG A 29 23.54 2.02 -12.17
N ARG A 30 24.54 2.24 -11.32
CA ARG A 30 25.97 2.18 -11.69
C ARG A 30 26.64 0.85 -11.36
N ARG A 31 26.19 0.14 -10.31
CA ARG A 31 26.83 -1.09 -9.81
C ARG A 31 26.07 -2.37 -10.16
N HIS A 32 24.87 -2.24 -10.71
CA HIS A 32 23.98 -3.34 -11.03
C HIS A 32 23.54 -3.19 -12.47
N ASP A 33 24.22 -3.93 -13.35
CA ASP A 33 23.95 -3.95 -14.79
C ASP A 33 22.60 -4.59 -15.11
N ASP A 34 22.03 -5.33 -14.15
CA ASP A 34 20.67 -5.87 -14.16
C ASP A 34 19.60 -4.89 -13.65
N PHE A 35 19.98 -3.67 -13.22
CA PHE A 35 19.01 -2.66 -12.83
C PHE A 35 18.17 -2.22 -14.04
N PRO A 36 16.84 -2.04 -13.90
CA PRO A 36 15.97 -1.74 -15.02
C PRO A 36 16.42 -0.51 -15.81
N GLU A 37 16.49 -0.64 -17.12
CA GLU A 37 16.74 0.49 -18.00
C GLU A 37 15.53 1.43 -18.03
N PRO A 38 15.77 2.74 -18.21
CA PRO A 38 14.69 3.70 -18.35
C PRO A 38 13.89 3.43 -19.63
N SER A 39 12.59 3.18 -19.48
CA SER A 39 11.65 2.98 -20.58
C SER A 39 11.32 4.27 -21.34
N SER A 40 11.47 5.44 -20.70
CA SER A 40 11.16 6.76 -21.26
C SER A 40 11.81 7.87 -20.39
N GLY A 41 11.59 9.14 -20.75
CA GLY A 41 12.05 10.31 -19.98
C GLY A 41 13.29 10.99 -20.55
N THR A 42 13.76 12.02 -19.84
CA THR A 42 14.97 12.79 -20.22
C THR A 42 16.17 12.35 -19.38
N GLU A 43 17.40 12.67 -19.79
CA GLU A 43 18.61 12.35 -19.00
C GLU A 43 18.51 12.86 -17.55
N SER A 44 17.82 13.98 -17.34
CA SER A 44 17.59 14.60 -16.04
C SER A 44 16.48 13.94 -15.21
N SER A 45 15.53 13.24 -15.86
CA SER A 45 14.41 12.56 -15.19
C SER A 45 14.02 11.28 -15.95
N PRO A 46 14.85 10.23 -15.89
CA PRO A 46 14.54 8.94 -16.47
C PRO A 46 13.30 8.32 -15.81
N LEU A 47 12.42 7.77 -16.64
CA LEU A 47 11.21 7.05 -16.26
C LEU A 47 11.40 5.56 -16.47
N TYR A 48 11.17 4.81 -15.40
CA TYR A 48 11.34 3.37 -15.33
C TYR A 48 9.99 2.70 -15.27
N ASP A 49 9.93 1.48 -15.79
CA ASP A 49 8.77 0.64 -15.66
C ASP A 49 8.61 0.19 -14.18
N LEU A 50 7.46 0.48 -13.57
CA LEU A 50 7.20 0.13 -12.17
C LEU A 50 7.25 -1.38 -11.92
N GLU A 51 6.76 -2.18 -12.86
CA GLU A 51 6.71 -3.64 -12.72
C GLU A 51 8.13 -4.22 -12.76
N ALA A 52 8.96 -3.75 -13.70
CA ALA A 52 10.37 -4.13 -13.78
C ALA A 52 11.14 -3.75 -12.51
N VAL A 53 10.92 -2.54 -11.99
CA VAL A 53 11.55 -2.10 -10.72
C VAL A 53 11.09 -2.94 -9.55
N ARG A 54 9.80 -3.26 -9.43
CA ARG A 54 9.28 -4.11 -8.34
C ARG A 54 9.84 -5.52 -8.42
N ALA A 55 9.93 -6.10 -9.61
CA ALA A 55 10.52 -7.42 -9.81
C ALA A 55 12.01 -7.44 -9.42
N TRP A 56 12.77 -6.43 -9.82
CA TRP A 56 14.19 -6.29 -9.46
C TRP A 56 14.39 -6.14 -7.95
N LEU A 57 13.59 -5.29 -7.30
CA LEU A 57 13.62 -5.09 -5.86
C LEU A 57 13.28 -6.38 -5.11
N ALA A 58 12.23 -7.09 -5.53
CA ALA A 58 11.82 -8.37 -4.94
C ALA A 58 12.90 -9.46 -5.08
N ALA A 59 13.52 -9.58 -6.26
CA ALA A 59 14.58 -10.56 -6.52
C ALA A 59 15.82 -10.37 -5.63
N ARG A 60 16.06 -9.14 -5.17
CA ARG A 60 17.23 -8.78 -4.35
C ARG A 60 16.92 -8.71 -2.85
N GLY A 61 15.72 -9.12 -2.43
CA GLY A 61 15.29 -9.03 -1.04
C GLY A 61 15.08 -7.60 -0.57
N HIS A 62 15.09 -6.62 -1.47
CA HIS A 62 14.63 -5.26 -1.19
C HIS A 62 13.10 -5.24 -1.26
N ALA A 63 12.45 -6.04 -0.41
CA ALA A 63 11.06 -5.79 -0.07
C ALA A 63 11.00 -4.34 0.41
N SER A 64 10.15 -3.52 -0.23
CA SER A 64 9.86 -2.12 0.13
C SER A 64 10.32 -1.80 1.55
N ALA A 65 11.50 -1.17 1.72
CA ALA A 65 11.97 -0.81 3.06
C ALA A 65 11.19 0.40 3.60
N ALA A 66 10.17 0.86 2.88
CA ALA A 66 9.13 1.67 3.49
C ALA A 66 8.47 0.79 4.54
N SER A 67 8.59 1.19 5.80
CA SER A 67 7.82 0.59 6.88
C SER A 67 6.34 0.48 6.45
N PRO A 68 5.60 -0.56 6.84
CA PRO A 68 4.16 -0.65 6.61
C PRO A 68 3.39 0.65 6.87
N ALA A 69 3.85 1.45 7.85
CA ALA A 69 3.33 2.80 8.10
C ALA A 69 3.62 3.82 6.98
N GLU A 70 4.80 3.80 6.36
CA GLU A 70 5.14 4.63 5.20
C GLU A 70 4.44 4.19 3.91
N GLU A 71 4.27 2.88 3.72
CA GLU A 71 3.48 2.33 2.62
C GLU A 71 2.02 2.75 2.75
N LEU A 72 1.41 2.60 3.95
CA LEU A 72 0.06 3.09 4.24
C LEU A 72 -0.08 4.59 3.98
N ARG A 73 0.86 5.42 4.48
CA ARG A 73 0.84 6.88 4.22
C ARG A 73 0.93 7.19 2.72
N THR A 74 1.70 6.42 1.96
CA THR A 74 1.82 6.61 0.51
C THR A 74 0.52 6.26 -0.19
N MET A 75 -0.09 5.12 0.17
CA MET A 75 -1.36 4.69 -0.39
C MET A 75 -2.51 5.65 -0.07
N LEU A 76 -2.58 6.17 1.16
CA LEU A 76 -3.57 7.18 1.56
C LEU A 76 -3.44 8.48 0.75
N ARG A 77 -2.21 8.94 0.50
CA ARG A 77 -1.96 10.14 -0.33
C ARG A 77 -2.38 9.97 -1.79
N LEU A 78 -2.21 8.76 -2.33
CA LEU A 78 -2.60 8.43 -3.70
C LEU A 78 -4.12 8.26 -3.81
N HIS A 79 -4.74 7.65 -2.81
CA HIS A 79 -6.18 7.44 -2.72
C HIS A 79 -6.94 8.77 -2.55
N GLY A 80 -6.50 9.66 -1.67
CA GLY A 80 -7.10 10.99 -1.48
C GLY A 80 -6.97 11.94 -2.67
N ARG A 81 -6.12 11.61 -3.66
CA ARG A 81 -6.03 12.31 -4.95
C ARG A 81 -7.05 11.83 -5.98
N ALA A 82 -7.66 10.66 -5.76
CA ALA A 82 -8.59 10.01 -6.67
C ALA A 82 -10.07 10.13 -6.24
N GLY A 83 -10.36 10.52 -4.99
CA GLY A 83 -11.72 10.61 -4.43
C GLY A 83 -12.05 11.99 -3.85
N SER A 84 -13.11 12.62 -4.35
CA SER A 84 -13.74 13.79 -3.73
C SER A 84 -14.62 13.35 -2.55
N GLY A 85 -14.14 13.43 -1.30
CA GLY A 85 -14.97 13.06 -0.15
C GLY A 85 -14.27 12.94 1.21
N ALA A 86 -13.34 13.83 1.56
CA ALA A 86 -12.41 13.71 2.69
C ALA A 86 -13.02 13.45 4.10
N ALA A 87 -14.32 13.69 4.31
CA ALA A 87 -14.98 13.47 5.60
C ALA A 87 -15.54 12.04 5.78
N GLY A 88 -15.97 11.37 4.70
CA GLY A 88 -16.47 9.99 4.74
C GLY A 88 -15.33 8.97 4.82
N ASP A 89 -14.30 9.16 4.01
CA ASP A 89 -13.14 8.26 3.92
C ASP A 89 -12.39 8.10 5.26
N SER A 90 -12.30 9.18 6.04
CA SER A 90 -11.54 9.19 7.30
C SER A 90 -12.22 8.38 8.41
N ALA A 91 -13.55 8.44 8.51
CA ALA A 91 -14.31 7.67 9.49
C ALA A 91 -14.30 6.17 9.16
N GLU A 92 -14.41 5.82 7.88
CA GLU A 92 -14.38 4.44 7.42
C GLU A 92 -13.00 3.80 7.58
N LEU A 93 -11.93 4.55 7.30
CA LEU A 93 -10.55 4.14 7.59
C LEU A 93 -10.35 3.92 9.10
N LEU A 94 -10.88 4.79 9.96
CA LEU A 94 -10.75 4.63 11.40
C LEU A 94 -11.46 3.37 11.92
N LEU A 95 -12.69 3.10 11.45
CA LEU A 95 -13.43 1.89 11.79
C LEU A 95 -12.68 0.63 11.34
N LEU A 96 -12.06 0.67 10.16
CA LEU A 96 -11.26 -0.43 9.65
C LEU A 96 -9.98 -0.64 10.49
N VAL A 97 -9.28 0.42 10.89
CA VAL A 97 -8.13 0.32 11.81
C VAL A 97 -8.54 -0.31 13.14
N LEU A 98 -9.66 0.14 13.72
CA LEU A 98 -10.19 -0.43 14.97
C LEU A 98 -10.58 -1.90 14.82
N ALA A 99 -11.15 -2.29 13.67
CA ALA A 99 -11.51 -3.67 13.40
C ALA A 99 -10.26 -4.56 13.25
N ALA A 100 -9.29 -4.10 12.46
CA ALA A 100 -8.02 -4.77 12.25
C ALA A 100 -7.23 -4.93 13.55
N ALA A 101 -7.28 -3.94 14.45
CA ALA A 101 -6.57 -4.00 15.74
C ALA A 101 -7.10 -5.10 16.68
N ARG A 102 -8.30 -5.63 16.44
CA ARG A 102 -8.86 -6.77 17.20
C ARG A 102 -8.49 -8.13 16.61
N ARG A 103 -7.91 -8.18 15.41
CA ARG A 103 -7.51 -9.43 14.75
C ARG A 103 -6.15 -9.88 15.24
N SER A 104 -5.96 -11.19 15.30
CA SER A 104 -4.66 -11.78 15.56
C SER A 104 -3.69 -11.53 14.39
N PRO A 105 -2.36 -11.55 14.63
CA PRO A 105 -1.37 -11.41 13.57
C PRO A 105 -1.50 -12.46 12.45
N ALA A 106 -1.97 -13.66 12.77
CA ALA A 106 -2.20 -14.75 11.81
C ALA A 106 -3.40 -14.46 10.89
N GLU A 107 -4.50 -13.95 11.44
CA GLU A 107 -5.68 -13.54 10.66
C GLU A 107 -5.35 -12.36 9.74
N LEU A 108 -4.55 -11.41 10.20
CA LEU A 108 -4.06 -10.30 9.38
C LEU A 108 -3.15 -10.79 8.26
N ALA A 109 -2.27 -11.77 8.51
CA ALA A 109 -1.41 -12.35 7.48
C ALA A 109 -2.20 -13.10 6.41
N ALA A 110 -3.29 -13.77 6.78
CA ALA A 110 -4.16 -14.49 5.83
C ALA A 110 -4.79 -13.55 4.79
N THR A 111 -5.00 -12.27 5.11
CA THR A 111 -5.55 -11.28 4.17
C THR A 111 -4.63 -11.01 2.97
N ALA A 112 -3.32 -11.24 3.09
CA ALA A 112 -2.35 -11.01 2.02
C ALA A 112 -2.56 -11.96 0.82
N GLY A 113 -3.14 -13.14 1.04
CA GLY A 113 -3.44 -14.12 0.00
C GLY A 113 -4.81 -13.94 -0.68
N LEU A 114 -5.61 -12.97 -0.23
CA LEU A 114 -6.96 -12.75 -0.77
C LEU A 114 -6.92 -12.00 -2.11
N SER A 115 -7.88 -12.33 -2.98
CA SER A 115 -8.17 -11.53 -4.17
C SER A 115 -8.60 -10.11 -3.79
N ASP A 116 -8.49 -9.15 -4.71
CA ASP A 116 -8.90 -7.76 -4.43
C ASP A 116 -10.38 -7.65 -4.05
N ALA A 117 -11.24 -8.48 -4.65
CA ALA A 117 -12.68 -8.50 -4.37
C ALA A 117 -12.97 -9.13 -2.99
N ASP A 118 -12.26 -10.19 -2.63
CA ASP A 118 -12.41 -10.83 -1.33
C ASP A 118 -11.88 -9.94 -0.21
N LEU A 119 -10.76 -9.25 -0.46
CA LEU A 119 -10.17 -8.31 0.49
C LEU A 119 -11.10 -7.12 0.76
N ALA A 120 -11.73 -6.56 -0.28
CA ALA A 120 -12.72 -5.50 -0.11
C ALA A 120 -13.94 -5.98 0.68
N SER A 121 -14.43 -7.19 0.39
CA SER A 121 -15.55 -7.81 1.12
C SER A 121 -15.21 -8.06 2.58
N GLU A 122 -13.97 -8.49 2.86
CA GLU A 122 -13.47 -8.72 4.22
C GLU A 122 -13.37 -7.42 5.02
N ALA A 123 -12.82 -6.36 4.42
CA ALA A 123 -12.75 -5.03 5.03
C ALA A 123 -14.14 -4.47 5.38
N GLU A 124 -15.13 -4.69 4.51
CA GLU A 124 -16.50 -4.26 4.76
C GLU A 124 -17.15 -5.02 5.93
N ARG A 125 -16.89 -6.32 6.07
CA ARG A 125 -17.37 -7.12 7.22
C ARG A 125 -16.75 -6.65 8.53
N ASP A 126 -15.45 -6.40 8.52
CA ASP A 126 -14.69 -5.92 9.68
C ASP A 126 -15.22 -4.56 10.16
N ARG A 127 -15.38 -3.63 9.22
CA ARG A 127 -15.97 -2.31 9.45
C ARG A 127 -17.38 -2.41 10.02
N THR A 128 -18.25 -3.23 9.42
CA THR A 128 -19.63 -3.42 9.87
C THR A 128 -19.68 -3.97 11.31
N THR A 129 -18.74 -4.83 11.68
CA THR A 129 -18.66 -5.39 13.04
C THR A 129 -18.35 -4.31 14.08
N VAL A 130 -17.48 -3.34 13.76
CA VAL A 130 -17.15 -2.22 14.66
C VAL A 130 -18.22 -1.13 14.63
N ALA A 131 -18.78 -0.82 13.45
CA ALA A 131 -19.85 0.18 13.31
C ALA A 131 -21.08 -0.17 14.17
N LYS A 132 -21.44 -1.45 14.27
CA LYS A 132 -22.53 -1.92 15.16
C LYS A 132 -22.29 -1.63 16.65
N ALA A 133 -21.04 -1.44 17.06
CA ALA A 133 -20.68 -1.12 18.44
C ALA A 133 -20.54 0.39 18.71
N VAL A 134 -20.62 1.25 17.67
CA VAL A 134 -20.44 2.71 17.79
C VAL A 134 -21.74 3.43 17.43
N PRO A 135 -22.49 3.96 18.41
CA PRO A 135 -23.68 4.78 18.15
C PRO A 135 -23.31 6.07 17.41
N GLY A 136 -24.04 6.43 16.35
CA GLY A 136 -23.93 7.73 15.68
C GLY A 136 -23.11 7.78 14.38
N THR A 137 -22.68 6.63 13.84
CA THR A 137 -22.12 6.57 12.49
C THR A 137 -23.26 6.60 11.46
N GLY A 138 -23.55 7.80 10.94
CA GLY A 138 -24.63 8.04 9.99
C GLY A 138 -24.44 7.34 8.64
N ASP A 139 -25.57 7.16 7.97
CA ASP A 139 -25.90 6.43 6.73
C ASP A 139 -25.19 6.91 5.44
N GLY A 140 -23.92 7.34 5.55
CA GLY A 140 -23.09 7.83 4.45
C GLY A 140 -21.93 6.89 4.12
N ALA A 141 -22.19 5.57 4.10
CA ALA A 141 -21.13 4.57 4.03
C ALA A 141 -20.40 4.61 2.69
N VAL A 142 -19.20 5.17 2.66
CA VAL A 142 -18.26 4.96 1.57
C VAL A 142 -17.85 3.49 1.65
N ARG A 143 -18.29 2.68 0.68
CA ARG A 143 -17.96 1.26 0.62
C ARG A 143 -16.60 1.06 -0.02
N PHE A 144 -15.81 0.17 0.56
CA PHE A 144 -14.59 -0.29 -0.08
C PHE A 144 -14.93 -1.12 -1.33
N THR A 145 -14.17 -0.88 -2.39
CA THR A 145 -14.24 -1.59 -3.66
C THR A 145 -12.91 -2.29 -3.93
N ALA A 146 -12.86 -3.14 -4.97
CA ALA A 146 -11.61 -3.78 -5.39
C ALA A 146 -10.49 -2.76 -5.72
N LYS A 147 -10.85 -1.52 -6.10
CA LYS A 147 -9.86 -0.46 -6.36
C LYS A 147 -9.11 -0.01 -5.11
N ASP A 148 -9.68 -0.28 -3.94
CA ASP A 148 -9.13 0.12 -2.64
C ASP A 148 -8.22 -0.96 -2.04
N ALA A 149 -8.16 -2.14 -2.67
CA ALA A 149 -7.35 -3.27 -2.23
C ALA A 149 -5.88 -2.89 -1.93
N PRO A 150 -5.19 -2.03 -2.71
CA PRO A 150 -3.85 -1.58 -2.36
C PRO A 150 -3.76 -0.83 -1.02
N VAL A 151 -4.75 0.02 -0.69
CA VAL A 151 -4.82 0.75 0.59
C VAL A 151 -5.14 -0.22 1.73
N LEU A 152 -6.07 -1.14 1.51
CA LEU A 152 -6.49 -2.15 2.49
C LEU A 152 -5.32 -3.07 2.89
N ARG A 153 -4.55 -3.56 1.91
CA ARG A 153 -3.36 -4.39 2.18
C ARG A 153 -2.33 -3.64 3.03
N ALA A 154 -2.04 -2.39 2.68
CA ALA A 154 -1.09 -1.57 3.43
C ALA A 154 -1.57 -1.33 4.87
N LEU A 155 -2.87 -1.13 5.09
CA LEU A 155 -3.45 -0.93 6.41
C LEU A 155 -3.33 -2.19 7.28
N TYR A 156 -3.76 -3.36 6.78
CA TYR A 156 -3.64 -4.61 7.53
C TYR A 156 -2.19 -4.97 7.84
N ALA A 157 -1.27 -4.73 6.92
CA ALA A 157 0.16 -4.92 7.15
C ALA A 157 0.69 -4.01 8.26
N CYS A 158 0.27 -2.73 8.27
CA CYS A 158 0.66 -1.76 9.30
C CYS A 158 0.13 -2.13 10.69
N VAL A 159 -1.12 -2.58 10.78
CA VAL A 159 -1.73 -2.98 12.05
C VAL A 159 -1.06 -4.25 12.60
N ARG A 160 -0.75 -5.22 11.73
CA ARG A 160 -0.04 -6.46 12.11
C ARG A 160 1.32 -6.18 12.73
N GLU A 161 2.11 -5.29 12.12
CA GLU A 161 3.42 -4.92 12.62
C GLU A 161 3.33 -4.19 13.98
N SER A 162 2.37 -3.26 14.12
CA SER A 162 2.15 -2.51 15.36
C SER A 162 1.70 -3.40 16.53
N GLY A 163 0.82 -4.37 16.28
CA GLY A 163 0.41 -5.36 17.29
C GLY A 163 1.52 -6.36 17.64
N GLY A 164 2.36 -6.71 16.66
CA GLY A 164 3.54 -7.56 16.89
C GLY A 164 4.59 -6.90 17.78
N GLN A 165 4.83 -5.59 17.62
CA GLN A 165 5.74 -4.83 18.48
C GLN A 165 5.23 -4.70 19.92
N ALA A 166 3.92 -4.56 20.14
CA ALA A 166 3.31 -4.48 21.48
C ALA A 166 3.39 -5.79 22.28
N THR A 167 3.61 -6.93 21.62
CA THR A 167 3.70 -8.25 22.28
C THR A 167 5.14 -8.58 22.74
N LEU A 168 6.12 -7.77 22.36
CA LEU A 168 7.55 -7.94 22.70
C LEU A 168 8.05 -6.94 23.78
N GLY A 169 7.14 -6.15 24.38
CA GLY A 169 7.43 -5.17 25.42
C GLY A 169 7.05 -5.64 26.82
#